data_AF-A0A6G7YJV9-F1
#
_entry.id   AF-A0A6G7YJV9-F1
#
_cell.length_a   1.000
_cell.length_b   1.000
_cell.length_c   1.000
_cell.angle_alpha   90.00
_cell.angle_beta   90.00
_cell.angle_gamma   90.00
#
_symmetry.space_group_name_H-M   'P 1'
#
loop_
_entity.id
_entity.type
_entity.pdbx_description
1 polymer ?
#
loop_
_entity_poly.entity_id
_entity_poly.type
_entity_poly.pdbx_seq_one_letter_code
_entity_poly.pdbx_strand_id
1 'polypeptide(L)'
;MDPSTDNASLDAVVLRLHAIREKAGQPSFGDIAIAVSRIRRRGGATPEQARVGRTTVYDAFRLGRRRLDADLVADIARALGCEEDTALELASRCRAAQVVSNSSLPSSEPPAVQPEEVAAASGSSSPGRRFLAVVLVGSVVINLVGRALVDTLHLPVYLDMVGTAFAAIVLGPWWGALVGVTTNLAGGVTSGAESLPFALVNVAGALVWGYGVRRWSMGRTIPRFFALNLVAALVCSAVAVPILLFMAGGFSGHGADQVTSAALALSHSLWAAVTVSNVATSASDKLIAGFVALTVIEALPGRRRAWLPDDWLRRRD
;
A
#
# COMPACT_ATOMS: atom_id res chain seq x y z
N MET A 1 48.16 8.21 1.67
CA MET A 1 46.77 8.12 1.16
C MET A 1 46.88 8.36 -0.34
N ASP A 2 46.74 7.29 -1.13
CA ASP A 2 47.07 7.31 -2.57
C ASP A 2 45.98 8.07 -3.37
N PRO A 3 46.30 9.16 -4.08
CA PRO A 3 45.31 10.00 -4.78
C PRO A 3 44.63 9.31 -5.99
N SER A 4 45.05 8.10 -6.36
CA SER A 4 44.57 7.41 -7.57
C SER A 4 43.30 6.57 -7.38
N THR A 5 42.86 6.33 -6.14
CA THR A 5 41.70 5.46 -5.85
C THR A 5 40.36 6.19 -5.74
N ASP A 6 40.36 7.52 -5.63
CA ASP A 6 39.13 8.30 -5.43
C ASP A 6 38.29 8.47 -6.71
N ASN A 7 38.93 8.46 -7.88
CA ASN A 7 38.29 8.78 -9.16
C ASN A 7 37.41 7.64 -9.74
N ALA A 8 37.60 6.41 -9.24
CA ALA A 8 36.88 5.22 -9.70
C ALA A 8 35.81 4.74 -8.69
N SER A 9 35.49 5.55 -7.68
CA SER A 9 34.50 5.19 -6.67
C SER A 9 33.08 5.54 -7.12
N LEU A 10 32.09 4.78 -6.66
CA LEU A 10 30.67 5.14 -6.85
C LEU A 10 30.35 6.50 -6.21
N ASP A 11 31.05 6.86 -5.14
CA ASP A 11 30.90 8.14 -4.47
C ASP A 11 31.35 9.31 -5.34
N ALA A 12 32.39 9.15 -6.17
CA ALA A 12 32.79 10.17 -7.15
C ALA A 12 31.71 10.41 -8.22
N VAL A 13 31.02 9.35 -8.67
CA VAL A 13 29.88 9.46 -9.59
C VAL A 13 28.73 10.22 -8.94
N VAL A 14 28.41 9.91 -7.68
CA VAL A 14 27.36 10.58 -6.92
C VAL A 14 27.69 12.06 -6.68
N LEU A 15 28.93 12.39 -6.32
CA LEU A 15 29.39 13.78 -6.18
C LEU A 15 29.29 14.55 -7.49
N ARG A 16 29.61 13.92 -8.63
CA ARG A 16 29.42 14.54 -9.95
C ARG A 16 27.96 14.78 -10.27
N LEU A 17 27.05 13.86 -9.93
CA LEU A 17 25.60 14.06 -10.05
C LEU A 17 25.12 15.25 -9.21
N HIS A 18 25.61 15.39 -7.97
CA HIS A 18 25.29 16.56 -7.13
C HIS A 18 25.71 17.87 -7.80
N ALA A 19 26.92 17.93 -8.35
CA ALA A 19 27.41 19.11 -9.08
C ALA A 19 26.58 19.43 -10.33
N ILE A 20 26.13 18.41 -11.07
CA ILE A 20 25.23 18.58 -12.22
C ILE A 20 23.87 19.15 -11.76
N ARG A 21 23.30 18.59 -10.69
CA ARG A 21 22.02 19.05 -10.13
C ARG A 21 22.11 20.49 -9.64
N GLU A 22 23.23 20.88 -9.05
CA GLU A 22 23.47 22.25 -8.63
C GLU A 22 23.49 23.23 -9.81
N LYS A 23 24.21 22.89 -10.89
CA LYS A 23 24.23 23.68 -12.12
C LYS A 23 22.86 23.79 -12.79
N ALA A 24 22.02 22.77 -12.65
CA ALA A 24 20.65 22.76 -13.17
C ALA A 24 19.64 23.54 -12.31
N GLY A 25 20.08 24.27 -11.28
CA GLY A 25 19.21 25.06 -10.40
C GLY A 25 18.55 24.26 -9.27
N GLN A 26 19.15 23.13 -8.89
CA GLN A 26 18.72 22.28 -7.76
C GLN A 26 17.24 21.81 -7.80
N PRO A 27 16.72 21.29 -8.93
CA PRO A 27 15.35 20.81 -9.02
C PRO A 27 15.05 19.75 -7.94
N SER A 28 13.78 19.64 -7.55
CA SER A 28 13.37 18.64 -6.56
C SER A 28 13.55 17.23 -7.13
N PHE A 29 13.79 16.24 -6.27
CA PHE A 29 13.89 14.84 -6.71
C PHE A 29 12.59 14.33 -7.37
N GLY A 30 11.43 14.95 -7.05
CA GLY A 30 10.16 14.64 -7.71
C GLY A 30 10.14 15.12 -9.15
N ASP A 31 10.62 16.34 -9.40
CA ASP A 31 10.69 16.92 -10.74
C ASP A 31 11.65 16.13 -11.63
N ILE A 32 12.80 15.73 -11.08
CA ILE A 32 13.77 14.86 -11.76
C ILE A 32 13.12 13.51 -12.12
N ALA A 33 12.39 12.89 -11.19
CA ALA A 33 11.71 11.61 -11.45
C ALA A 33 10.65 11.71 -12.57
N ILE A 34 9.89 12.82 -12.60
CA ILE A 34 8.93 13.11 -13.66
C ILE A 34 9.64 13.32 -15.00
N ALA A 35 10.75 14.07 -15.01
CA ALA A 35 11.54 14.34 -16.21
C ALA A 35 12.17 13.06 -16.78
N VAL A 36 12.78 12.23 -15.94
CA VAL A 36 13.31 10.91 -16.32
C VAL A 36 12.21 10.03 -16.91
N SER A 37 11.05 9.96 -16.25
CA SER A 37 9.94 9.14 -16.75
C SER A 37 9.45 9.61 -18.12
N ARG A 38 9.48 10.92 -18.37
CA ARG A 38 9.14 11.51 -19.68
C ARG A 38 10.16 11.14 -20.75
N ILE A 39 11.45 11.16 -20.42
CA ILE A 39 12.54 10.78 -21.34
C ILE A 39 12.38 9.31 -21.76
N ARG A 40 12.18 8.40 -20.80
CA ARG A 40 11.98 6.97 -21.09
C ARG A 40 10.76 6.70 -21.97
N ARG A 41 9.64 7.40 -21.74
CA ARG A 41 8.45 7.32 -22.62
C ARG A 41 8.73 7.79 -24.04
N ARG A 42 9.49 8.87 -24.20
CA ARG A 42 9.91 9.34 -25.53
C ARG A 42 10.83 8.34 -26.24
N GLY A 43 11.64 7.61 -25.47
CA GLY A 43 12.45 6.50 -25.95
C GLY A 43 11.71 5.19 -26.22
N GLY A 44 10.37 5.17 -26.18
CA GLY A 44 9.56 4.00 -26.54
C GLY A 44 9.20 3.06 -25.39
N ALA A 45 9.58 3.37 -24.15
CA ALA A 45 9.20 2.55 -22.99
C ALA A 45 7.68 2.65 -22.71
N THR A 46 7.08 1.52 -22.30
CA THR A 46 5.67 1.49 -21.86
C THR A 46 5.46 2.39 -20.62
N PRO A 47 4.22 2.83 -20.34
CA PRO A 47 3.94 3.69 -19.19
C PRO A 47 4.42 3.11 -17.85
N GLU A 48 4.41 1.79 -17.71
CA GLU A 48 4.89 1.09 -16.51
C GLU A 48 6.42 1.08 -16.43
N GLN A 49 7.11 0.73 -17.52
CA GLN A 49 8.58 0.68 -17.60
C GLN A 49 9.23 2.06 -17.47
N ALA A 50 8.56 3.09 -17.98
CA ALA A 50 9.07 4.44 -17.93
C ALA A 50 8.96 5.08 -16.53
N ARG A 51 8.10 4.55 -15.65
CA ARG A 51 7.80 5.19 -14.37
C ARG A 51 8.97 5.05 -13.39
N VAL A 52 9.57 6.18 -13.01
CA VAL A 52 10.61 6.25 -11.98
C VAL A 52 10.07 6.95 -10.73
N GLY A 53 10.37 6.40 -9.55
CA GLY A 53 9.94 6.94 -8.27
C GLY A 53 10.88 8.03 -7.74
N ARG A 54 10.34 8.98 -6.97
CA ARG A 54 11.12 10.04 -6.29
C ARG A 54 12.21 9.45 -5.39
N THR A 55 11.89 8.38 -4.67
CA THR A 55 12.83 7.68 -3.78
C THR A 55 13.97 7.03 -4.56
N THR A 56 13.68 6.44 -5.72
CA THR A 56 14.68 5.86 -6.63
C THR A 56 15.70 6.91 -7.08
N VAL A 57 15.21 8.11 -7.46
CA VAL A 57 16.09 9.24 -7.79
C VAL A 57 16.87 9.69 -6.56
N TYR A 58 16.20 9.92 -5.42
CA TYR A 58 16.87 10.33 -4.18
C TYR A 58 18.01 9.37 -3.78
N ASP A 59 17.77 8.06 -3.86
CA ASP A 59 18.77 7.05 -3.54
C ASP A 59 19.96 7.07 -4.52
N ALA A 60 19.77 7.50 -5.77
CA ALA A 60 20.88 7.68 -6.71
C ALA A 60 21.84 8.81 -6.30
N PHE A 61 21.41 9.73 -5.43
CA PHE A 61 22.22 10.82 -4.88
C PHE A 61 22.84 10.51 -3.50
N ARG A 62 22.70 9.28 -2.99
CA ARG A 62 23.28 8.89 -1.69
C ARG A 62 24.70 8.36 -1.84
N LEU A 63 25.59 8.84 -0.98
CA LEU A 63 26.96 8.32 -0.82
C LEU A 63 26.97 6.98 -0.08
N GLY A 64 28.08 6.26 -0.17
CA GLY A 64 28.33 4.97 0.49
C GLY A 64 27.60 3.80 -0.15
N ARG A 65 27.16 3.92 -1.42
CA ARG A 65 26.46 2.84 -2.12
C ARG A 65 27.44 1.85 -2.71
N ARG A 66 27.11 0.55 -2.56
CA ARG A 66 27.87 -0.54 -3.21
C ARG A 66 27.38 -0.87 -4.62
N ARG A 67 26.15 -0.45 -4.97
CA ARG A 67 25.50 -0.68 -6.27
C ARG A 67 24.67 0.54 -6.65
N LEU A 68 24.75 0.94 -7.92
CA LEU A 68 24.03 2.07 -8.50
C LEU A 68 23.68 1.73 -9.96
N ASP A 69 22.46 2.04 -10.40
CA ASP A 69 22.00 1.75 -11.76
C ASP A 69 22.57 2.80 -12.73
N ALA A 70 23.46 2.37 -13.62
CA ALA A 70 24.14 3.24 -14.58
C ALA A 70 23.19 3.87 -15.60
N ASP A 71 22.12 3.17 -15.99
CA ASP A 71 21.16 3.69 -16.97
C ASP A 71 20.28 4.77 -16.33
N LEU A 72 19.89 4.56 -15.07
CA LEU A 72 19.24 5.60 -14.27
C LEU A 72 20.15 6.83 -14.08
N VAL A 73 21.45 6.64 -13.86
CA VAL A 73 22.41 7.76 -13.73
C VAL A 73 22.46 8.58 -15.02
N ALA A 74 22.53 7.93 -16.19
CA ALA A 74 22.46 8.62 -17.48
C ALA A 74 21.14 9.37 -17.65
N ASP A 75 20.01 8.73 -17.33
CA ASP A 75 18.70 9.37 -17.43
C ASP A 75 18.55 10.60 -16.53
N ILE A 76 19.10 10.53 -15.31
CA ILE A 76 19.12 11.67 -14.38
C ILE A 76 19.98 12.80 -14.98
N ALA A 77 21.15 12.49 -15.53
CA ALA A 77 21.98 13.50 -16.20
C ALA A 77 21.26 14.16 -17.39
N ARG A 78 20.59 13.38 -18.25
CA ARG A 78 19.76 13.91 -19.35
C ARG A 78 18.61 14.77 -18.83
N ALA A 79 17.94 14.33 -17.77
CA ALA A 79 16.84 15.07 -17.15
C ALA A 79 17.29 16.40 -16.54
N LEU A 80 18.55 16.49 -16.12
CA LEU A 80 19.18 17.71 -15.61
C LEU A 80 19.76 18.60 -16.72
N GLY A 81 19.57 18.24 -17.99
CA GLY A 81 19.98 19.05 -19.13
C GLY A 81 21.44 18.88 -19.54
N CYS A 82 22.12 17.81 -19.12
CA CYS A 82 23.44 17.47 -19.66
C CYS A 82 23.35 16.97 -21.10
N GLU A 83 24.43 17.20 -21.85
CA GLU A 83 24.63 16.61 -23.17
C GLU A 83 24.75 15.09 -23.11
N GLU A 84 24.39 14.42 -24.20
CA GLU A 84 24.33 12.95 -24.28
C GLU A 84 25.70 12.30 -23.97
N ASP A 85 26.79 12.90 -24.46
CA ASP A 85 28.15 12.41 -24.21
C ASP A 85 28.50 12.43 -22.72
N THR A 86 28.08 13.48 -22.00
CA THR A 86 28.30 13.60 -20.55
C THR A 86 27.47 12.56 -19.79
N ALA A 87 26.23 12.30 -20.22
CA ALA A 87 25.38 11.29 -19.60
C ALA A 87 25.93 9.87 -19.78
N LEU A 88 26.43 9.55 -20.99
CA LEU A 88 27.05 8.27 -21.30
C LEU A 88 28.38 8.06 -20.56
N GLU A 89 29.20 9.11 -20.44
CA GLU A 89 30.43 9.08 -19.66
C GLU A 89 30.15 8.78 -18.18
N LEU A 90 29.12 9.41 -17.61
CA LEU A 90 28.76 9.19 -16.22
C LEU A 90 28.27 7.77 -15.95
N ALA A 91 27.52 7.20 -16.89
CA ALA A 91 27.09 5.81 -16.85
C ALA A 91 28.25 4.82 -17.04
N SER A 92 29.20 5.09 -17.94
CA SER A 92 30.37 4.24 -18.13
C SER A 92 31.26 4.21 -16.88
N ARG A 93 31.46 5.37 -16.25
CA ARG A 93 32.15 5.48 -14.95
C ARG A 93 31.41 4.74 -13.83
N CYS A 94 30.07 4.83 -13.78
CA CYS A 94 29.26 4.08 -12.83
C CYS A 94 29.46 2.56 -12.98
N ARG A 95 29.42 2.05 -14.23
CA ARG A 95 29.67 0.63 -14.51
C ARG A 95 31.09 0.22 -14.11
N ALA A 96 32.11 1.01 -14.47
CA ALA A 96 33.50 0.73 -14.12
C ALA A 96 33.70 0.68 -12.59
N ALA A 97 33.15 1.66 -11.85
CA ALA A 97 33.20 1.70 -10.39
C ALA A 97 32.51 0.48 -9.74
N GLN A 98 31.40 0.02 -10.33
CA GLN A 98 30.66 -1.14 -9.83
C GLN A 98 31.41 -2.45 -10.07
N VAL A 99 32.16 -2.58 -11.16
CA VAL A 99 33.03 -3.73 -11.43
C VAL A 99 34.16 -3.80 -10.39
N VAL A 100 34.84 -2.68 -10.12
CA VAL A 100 35.92 -2.59 -9.12
C VAL A 100 35.41 -2.90 -7.70
N SER A 101 34.23 -2.39 -7.34
CA SER A 101 33.56 -2.70 -6.07
C SER A 101 33.25 -4.19 -5.92
N ASN A 102 32.84 -4.85 -7.00
CA ASN A 102 32.51 -6.28 -7.01
C ASN A 102 33.75 -7.20 -7.03
N SER A 103 34.88 -6.78 -7.61
CA SER A 103 36.10 -7.59 -7.73
C SER A 103 36.99 -7.59 -6.48
N SER A 104 36.65 -6.84 -5.44
CA SER A 104 37.35 -6.82 -4.13
C SER A 104 37.08 -8.04 -3.23
N LEU A 105 36.56 -9.14 -3.77
CA LEU A 105 36.39 -10.43 -3.09
C LEU A 105 37.49 -11.43 -3.55
N PRO A 106 38.04 -12.28 -2.67
CA PRO A 106 38.94 -13.34 -3.08
C PRO A 106 38.23 -14.31 -4.04
N SER A 107 38.96 -14.64 -5.10
CA SER A 107 38.54 -15.37 -6.30
C SER A 107 37.88 -16.71 -6.00
N SER A 108 36.75 -16.98 -6.64
CA SER A 108 36.28 -18.34 -6.92
C SER A 108 35.98 -18.40 -8.42
N GLU A 109 36.59 -19.37 -9.07
CA GLU A 109 36.61 -19.66 -10.50
C GLU A 109 35.20 -19.84 -11.12
N PRO A 110 34.97 -19.51 -12.40
CA PRO A 110 33.63 -19.33 -12.97
C PRO A 110 33.04 -20.63 -13.56
N PRO A 111 31.75 -20.95 -13.35
CA PRO A 111 31.04 -21.84 -14.24
C PRO A 111 30.19 -21.05 -15.27
N ALA A 112 30.39 -21.44 -16.52
CA ALA A 112 29.58 -21.29 -17.74
C ALA A 112 28.37 -20.33 -17.76
N VAL A 113 28.41 -19.45 -18.75
CA VAL A 113 27.32 -18.60 -19.23
C VAL A 113 26.09 -19.43 -19.61
N GLN A 114 24.94 -19.12 -19.01
CA GLN A 114 23.61 -19.42 -19.56
C GLN A 114 22.90 -18.10 -19.87
N PRO A 115 22.18 -17.97 -21.00
CA PRO A 115 21.53 -16.72 -21.38
C PRO A 115 20.23 -16.50 -20.59
N GLU A 116 20.12 -15.29 -20.05
CA GLU A 116 18.89 -14.49 -20.01
C GLU A 116 17.73 -14.93 -19.09
N GLU A 117 17.70 -14.35 -17.90
CA GLU A 117 16.44 -13.80 -17.36
C GLU A 117 16.74 -12.45 -16.69
N VAL A 118 16.41 -11.37 -17.39
CA VAL A 118 16.49 -10.00 -16.87
C VAL A 118 15.43 -9.85 -15.77
N ALA A 119 15.79 -10.28 -14.57
CA ALA A 119 15.04 -9.95 -13.36
C ALA A 119 15.21 -8.46 -13.08
N ALA A 120 14.25 -7.68 -13.58
CA ALA A 120 14.06 -6.27 -13.28
C ALA A 120 14.09 -6.06 -11.76
N ALA A 121 15.20 -5.51 -11.25
CA ALA A 121 15.35 -5.07 -9.87
C ALA A 121 14.51 -3.78 -9.66
N SER A 122 13.20 -3.95 -9.62
CA SER A 122 12.28 -2.95 -9.10
C SER A 122 12.42 -2.91 -7.57
N GLY A 123 13.25 -1.99 -7.09
CA GLY A 123 13.40 -1.71 -5.66
C GLY A 123 12.15 -1.02 -5.09
N SER A 124 11.02 -1.72 -5.03
CA SER A 124 10.05 -1.46 -3.96
C SER A 124 10.57 -2.21 -2.74
N SER A 125 10.93 -1.49 -1.68
CA SER A 125 11.28 -2.14 -0.41
C SER A 125 10.04 -2.86 0.10
N SER A 126 9.94 -4.16 -0.17
CA SER A 126 8.82 -4.97 0.31
C SER A 126 8.81 -4.93 1.83
N PRO A 127 7.63 -4.88 2.48
CA PRO A 127 7.56 -4.90 3.93
C PRO A 127 8.29 -6.14 4.44
N GLY A 128 9.21 -5.97 5.40
CA GLY A 128 9.95 -7.11 5.96
C GLY A 128 8.97 -8.17 6.49
N ARG A 129 9.25 -9.45 6.26
CA ARG A 129 8.34 -10.58 6.60
C ARG A 129 7.79 -10.52 8.02
N ARG A 130 8.61 -10.06 8.99
CA ARG A 130 8.20 -9.86 10.39
C ARG A 130 7.11 -8.79 10.54
N PHE A 131 7.26 -7.66 9.83
CA PHE A 131 6.26 -6.61 9.86
C PHE A 131 4.94 -7.09 9.23
N LEU A 132 5.02 -7.78 8.10
CA LEU A 132 3.85 -8.38 7.45
C LEU A 132 3.11 -9.31 8.42
N ALA A 133 3.81 -10.25 9.06
CA ALA A 133 3.22 -11.17 10.03
C ALA A 133 2.56 -10.44 11.21
N VAL A 134 3.23 -9.43 11.79
CA VAL A 134 2.68 -8.63 12.89
C VAL A 134 1.40 -7.89 12.48
N VAL A 135 1.38 -7.30 11.30
CA VAL A 135 0.17 -6.61 10.79
C VAL A 135 -0.96 -7.60 10.59
N LEU A 136 -0.72 -8.72 9.91
CA LEU A 136 -1.77 -9.70 9.61
C LEU A 136 -2.35 -10.32 10.89
N VAL A 137 -1.48 -10.81 11.79
CA VAL A 137 -1.91 -11.42 13.04
C VAL A 137 -2.60 -10.39 13.93
N GLY A 138 -2.00 -9.20 14.09
CA GLY A 138 -2.59 -8.12 14.89
C GLY A 138 -3.95 -7.66 14.36
N SER A 139 -4.11 -7.59 13.04
CA SER A 139 -5.39 -7.27 12.40
C SER A 139 -6.47 -8.32 12.65
N VAL A 140 -6.14 -9.62 12.60
CA VAL A 140 -7.10 -10.68 12.92
C VAL A 140 -7.47 -10.62 14.41
N VAL A 141 -6.49 -10.45 15.30
CA VAL A 141 -6.73 -10.37 16.75
C VAL A 141 -7.65 -9.19 17.09
N ILE A 142 -7.40 -7.99 16.56
CA ILE A 142 -8.26 -6.83 16.86
C ILE A 142 -9.69 -7.01 16.34
N ASN A 143 -9.88 -7.68 15.19
CA ASN A 143 -11.21 -7.99 14.69
C ASN A 143 -11.94 -8.97 15.61
N LEU A 144 -11.25 -10.02 16.09
CA LEU A 144 -11.84 -11.00 17.01
C LEU A 144 -12.18 -10.37 18.36
N VAL A 145 -11.34 -9.47 18.87
CA VAL A 145 -11.62 -8.69 20.08
C VAL A 145 -12.82 -7.76 19.87
N GLY A 146 -12.88 -7.07 18.73
CA GLY A 146 -14.02 -6.23 18.35
C GLY A 146 -15.33 -7.01 18.32
N ARG A 147 -15.33 -8.18 17.69
CA ARG A 147 -16.46 -9.10 17.67
C ARG A 147 -16.87 -9.53 19.08
N ALA A 148 -15.93 -10.01 19.89
CA ALA A 148 -16.23 -10.44 21.26
C ALA A 148 -16.82 -9.31 22.13
N LEU A 149 -16.34 -8.08 21.96
CA LEU A 149 -16.89 -6.90 22.64
C LEU A 149 -18.33 -6.63 22.22
N VAL A 150 -18.60 -6.67 20.91
CA VAL A 150 -19.93 -6.49 20.33
C VAL A 150 -20.90 -7.54 20.83
N ASP A 151 -20.50 -8.82 20.80
CA ASP A 151 -21.33 -9.94 21.25
C ASP A 151 -21.64 -9.83 22.76
N THR A 152 -20.66 -9.40 23.56
CA THR A 152 -20.85 -9.22 25.01
C THR A 152 -21.78 -8.05 25.33
N LEU A 153 -21.62 -6.92 24.65
CA LEU A 153 -22.35 -5.68 24.91
C LEU A 153 -23.63 -5.52 24.08
N HIS A 154 -23.91 -6.46 23.17
CA HIS A 154 -25.07 -6.46 22.26
C HIS A 154 -25.18 -5.16 21.44
N LEU A 155 -24.04 -4.66 20.95
CA LEU A 155 -23.99 -3.40 20.20
C LEU A 155 -24.61 -3.56 18.79
N PRO A 156 -25.27 -2.52 18.25
CA PRO A 156 -25.81 -2.53 16.89
C PRO A 156 -24.75 -2.17 15.82
N VAL A 157 -23.51 -2.63 16.01
CA VAL A 157 -22.35 -2.49 15.11
C VAL A 157 -21.50 -3.75 15.21
N TYR A 158 -20.57 -4.00 14.28
CA TYR A 158 -19.84 -5.28 14.21
C TYR A 158 -18.38 -5.20 14.69
N LEU A 159 -17.69 -4.09 14.42
CA LEU A 159 -16.29 -3.81 14.77
C LEU A 159 -15.25 -4.87 14.33
N ASP A 160 -15.66 -5.87 13.56
CA ASP A 160 -14.86 -7.01 13.12
C ASP A 160 -14.13 -6.76 11.78
N MET A 161 -14.09 -5.49 11.35
CA MET A 161 -13.44 -5.06 10.11
C MET A 161 -12.39 -3.97 10.34
N VAL A 162 -12.07 -3.60 11.59
CA VAL A 162 -11.05 -2.58 11.92
C VAL A 162 -9.68 -3.01 11.39
N GLY A 163 -9.26 -4.24 11.73
CA GLY A 163 -8.03 -4.85 11.27
C GLY A 163 -8.03 -5.13 9.77
N THR A 164 -9.19 -5.45 9.20
CA THR A 164 -9.39 -5.64 7.75
C THR A 164 -9.13 -4.33 7.00
N ALA A 165 -9.73 -3.23 7.44
CA ALA A 165 -9.51 -1.89 6.89
C ALA A 165 -8.04 -1.48 7.01
N PHE A 166 -7.44 -1.66 8.19
CA PHE A 166 -6.03 -1.37 8.44
C PHE A 166 -5.11 -2.13 7.47
N ALA A 167 -5.27 -3.45 7.36
CA ALA A 167 -4.45 -4.27 6.47
C ALA A 167 -4.69 -3.94 4.99
N ALA A 168 -5.94 -3.69 4.57
CA ALA A 168 -6.28 -3.28 3.22
C ALA A 168 -5.56 -1.99 2.80
N ILE A 169 -5.53 -1.02 3.71
CA ILE A 169 -4.91 0.29 3.49
C ILE A 169 -3.38 0.16 3.52
N VAL A 170 -2.80 -0.51 4.52
CA VAL A 170 -1.34 -0.57 4.74
C VAL A 170 -0.63 -1.53 3.81
N LEU A 171 -1.20 -2.70 3.56
CA LEU A 171 -0.57 -3.79 2.79
C LEU A 171 -1.19 -3.95 1.40
N GLY A 172 -2.48 -3.66 1.24
CA GLY A 172 -3.20 -3.76 -0.03
C GLY A 172 -4.50 -4.54 0.07
N PRO A 173 -5.38 -4.41 -0.94
CA PRO A 173 -6.74 -4.93 -0.89
C PRO A 173 -6.80 -6.44 -0.61
N TRP A 174 -5.92 -7.23 -1.23
CA TRP A 174 -5.89 -8.69 -1.06
C TRP A 174 -5.35 -9.14 0.30
N TRP A 175 -4.45 -8.37 0.92
CA TRP A 175 -4.01 -8.64 2.29
C TRP A 175 -5.12 -8.33 3.31
N GLY A 176 -5.88 -7.25 3.07
CA GLY A 176 -7.10 -6.98 3.84
C GLY A 176 -8.15 -8.07 3.67
N ALA A 177 -8.35 -8.55 2.43
CA ALA A 177 -9.28 -9.64 2.15
C ALA A 177 -8.87 -10.93 2.86
N LEU A 178 -7.57 -11.27 2.86
CA LEU A 178 -7.04 -12.40 3.62
C LEU A 178 -7.33 -12.27 5.13
N VAL A 179 -7.10 -11.10 5.71
CA VAL A 179 -7.45 -10.83 7.12
C VAL A 179 -8.93 -11.02 7.37
N GLY A 180 -9.80 -10.47 6.51
CA GLY A 180 -11.25 -10.58 6.64
C GLY A 180 -11.74 -12.03 6.56
N VAL A 181 -11.28 -12.79 5.56
CA VAL A 181 -11.59 -14.22 5.43
C VAL A 181 -11.12 -14.98 6.67
N THR A 182 -9.88 -14.75 7.12
CA THR A 182 -9.33 -15.41 8.31
C THR A 182 -10.14 -15.08 9.56
N THR A 183 -10.60 -13.83 9.69
CA THR A 183 -11.44 -13.37 10.81
C THR A 183 -12.79 -14.07 10.84
N ASN A 184 -13.45 -14.23 9.69
CA ASN A 184 -14.74 -14.94 9.61
C ASN A 184 -14.57 -16.45 9.79
N LEU A 185 -13.50 -17.05 9.26
CA LEU A 185 -13.18 -18.46 9.50
C LEU A 185 -12.92 -18.74 10.99
N ALA A 186 -12.10 -17.91 11.64
CA ALA A 186 -11.83 -18.02 13.08
C ALA A 186 -13.12 -17.78 13.90
N GLY A 187 -13.94 -16.81 13.49
CA GLY A 187 -15.28 -16.59 14.04
C GLY A 187 -16.21 -17.78 13.90
N GLY A 188 -16.10 -18.53 12.81
CA GLY A 188 -16.86 -19.75 12.57
C GLY A 188 -16.66 -20.78 13.67
N VAL A 189 -15.44 -20.85 14.19
CA VAL A 189 -15.05 -21.79 15.26
C VAL A 189 -15.53 -21.31 16.63
N THR A 190 -15.56 -19.99 16.88
CA THR A 190 -15.89 -19.44 18.21
C THR A 190 -17.36 -19.08 18.39
N SER A 191 -17.99 -18.53 17.35
CA SER A 191 -19.31 -17.89 17.39
C SER A 191 -20.32 -18.57 16.47
N GLY A 192 -19.91 -19.63 15.75
CA GLY A 192 -20.78 -20.44 14.91
C GLY A 192 -20.62 -20.22 13.41
N ALA A 193 -21.07 -21.21 12.63
CA ALA A 193 -20.91 -21.26 11.17
C ALA A 193 -21.65 -20.13 10.43
N GLU A 194 -22.60 -19.46 11.09
CA GLU A 194 -23.35 -18.32 10.56
C GLU A 194 -22.47 -17.12 10.21
N SER A 195 -21.26 -17.05 10.77
CA SER A 195 -20.27 -16.02 10.45
C SER A 195 -19.57 -16.24 9.09
N LEU A 196 -19.59 -17.45 8.52
CA LEU A 196 -18.83 -17.79 7.31
C LEU A 196 -19.28 -17.03 6.06
N PRO A 197 -20.58 -16.88 5.75
CA PRO A 197 -21.03 -16.14 4.58
C PRO A 197 -20.60 -14.67 4.59
N PHE A 198 -20.50 -14.08 5.79
CA PHE A 198 -20.06 -12.69 5.98
C PHE A 198 -18.57 -12.48 5.69
N ALA A 199 -17.79 -13.55 5.44
CA ALA A 199 -16.44 -13.41 4.86
C ALA A 199 -16.48 -12.63 3.54
N LEU A 200 -17.54 -12.79 2.73
CA LEU A 200 -17.73 -12.05 1.48
C LEU A 200 -17.87 -10.54 1.72
N VAL A 201 -18.57 -10.15 2.79
CA VAL A 201 -18.70 -8.74 3.21
C VAL A 201 -17.34 -8.19 3.61
N ASN A 202 -16.56 -8.97 4.36
CA ASN A 202 -15.21 -8.63 4.78
C ASN A 202 -14.27 -8.41 3.58
N VAL A 203 -14.31 -9.31 2.59
CA VAL A 203 -13.58 -9.18 1.33
C VAL A 203 -14.01 -7.93 0.59
N ALA A 204 -15.31 -7.70 0.40
CA ALA A 204 -15.83 -6.56 -0.33
C ALA A 204 -15.37 -5.22 0.29
N GLY A 205 -15.46 -5.08 1.61
CA GLY A 205 -14.94 -3.91 2.32
C GLY A 205 -13.44 -3.73 2.15
N ALA A 206 -12.65 -4.81 2.26
CA ALA A 206 -11.21 -4.76 2.04
C ALA A 206 -10.82 -4.28 0.64
N LEU A 207 -11.53 -4.74 -0.39
CA LEU A 207 -11.29 -4.29 -1.76
C LEU A 207 -11.62 -2.80 -1.92
N VAL A 208 -12.75 -2.34 -1.37
CA VAL A 208 -13.14 -0.92 -1.42
C VAL A 208 -12.10 -0.05 -0.72
N TRP A 209 -11.71 -0.37 0.52
CA TRP A 209 -10.69 0.41 1.24
C TRP A 209 -9.34 0.37 0.53
N GLY A 210 -8.86 -0.81 0.15
CA GLY A 210 -7.55 -0.99 -0.45
C GLY A 210 -7.41 -0.29 -1.80
N TYR A 211 -8.35 -0.51 -2.73
CA TYR A 211 -8.35 0.17 -4.03
C TYR A 211 -8.75 1.63 -3.92
N GLY A 212 -9.67 1.99 -3.03
CA GLY A 212 -10.08 3.37 -2.80
C GLY A 212 -8.94 4.26 -2.35
N VAL A 213 -8.08 3.75 -1.47
CA VAL A 213 -6.85 4.47 -1.07
C VAL A 213 -5.79 4.43 -2.17
N ARG A 214 -5.51 3.26 -2.77
CA ARG A 214 -4.32 3.07 -3.62
C ARG A 214 -4.49 3.47 -5.07
N ARG A 215 -5.70 3.35 -5.60
CA ARG A 215 -6.02 3.61 -7.02
C ARG A 215 -6.80 4.91 -7.20
N TRP A 216 -7.73 5.21 -6.29
CA TRP A 216 -8.59 6.40 -6.40
C TRP A 216 -8.19 7.52 -5.46
N SER A 217 -7.17 7.31 -4.63
CA SER A 217 -6.64 8.30 -3.72
C SER A 217 -7.70 8.95 -2.82
N MET A 218 -8.66 8.15 -2.36
CA MET A 218 -9.70 8.62 -1.44
C MET A 218 -9.17 8.77 -0.01
N GLY A 219 -7.96 8.30 0.28
CA GLY A 219 -7.25 8.51 1.55
C GLY A 219 -6.45 9.81 1.65
N ARG A 220 -6.65 10.79 0.75
CA ARG A 220 -5.87 12.05 0.76
C ARG A 220 -6.37 13.08 1.79
N THR A 221 -7.67 13.11 2.05
CA THR A 221 -8.32 14.14 2.89
C THR A 221 -9.43 13.50 3.71
N ILE A 222 -9.75 14.09 4.87
CA ILE A 222 -10.82 13.60 5.75
C ILE A 222 -12.17 13.46 5.02
N PRO A 223 -12.64 14.43 4.21
CA PRO A 223 -13.91 14.26 3.49
C PRO A 223 -13.90 13.13 2.47
N ARG A 224 -12.79 12.92 1.75
CA ARG A 224 -12.67 11.82 0.79
C ARG A 224 -12.63 10.47 1.50
N PHE A 225 -11.97 10.41 2.65
CA PHE A 225 -11.90 9.19 3.45
C PHE A 225 -13.24 8.88 4.11
N PHE A 226 -13.98 9.90 4.55
CA PHE A 226 -15.37 9.77 5.00
C PHE A 226 -16.25 9.19 3.89
N ALA A 227 -16.18 9.76 2.67
CA ALA A 227 -16.91 9.25 1.51
C ALA A 227 -16.51 7.80 1.17
N LEU A 228 -15.23 7.44 1.27
CA LEU A 228 -14.75 6.08 1.07
C LEU A 228 -15.42 5.09 2.05
N ASN A 229 -15.54 5.47 3.32
CA ASN A 229 -16.20 4.63 4.32
C ASN A 229 -17.70 4.47 4.07
N LEU A 230 -18.38 5.51 3.57
CA LEU A 230 -19.77 5.39 3.13
C LEU A 230 -19.92 4.46 1.92
N VAL A 231 -19.02 4.55 0.93
CA VAL A 231 -19.01 3.61 -0.20
C VAL A 231 -18.75 2.19 0.30
N ALA A 232 -17.80 1.99 1.22
CA ALA A 232 -17.53 0.69 1.82
C ALA A 232 -18.79 0.15 2.54
N ALA A 233 -19.51 1.00 3.27
CA ALA A 233 -20.75 0.62 3.95
C ALA A 233 -21.82 0.17 2.96
N LEU A 234 -22.04 0.92 1.86
CA LEU A 234 -23.03 0.57 0.84
C LEU A 234 -22.68 -0.73 0.12
N VAL A 235 -21.41 -0.91 -0.26
CA VAL A 235 -20.94 -2.14 -0.91
C VAL A 235 -21.05 -3.34 0.04
N CYS A 236 -20.65 -3.18 1.30
CA CYS A 236 -20.82 -4.21 2.32
C CYS A 236 -22.29 -4.56 2.51
N SER A 237 -23.18 -3.56 2.54
CA SER A 237 -24.63 -3.77 2.71
C SER A 237 -25.25 -4.47 1.51
N ALA A 238 -24.84 -4.13 0.29
CA ALA A 238 -25.30 -4.80 -0.93
C ALA A 238 -24.95 -6.29 -0.94
N VAL A 239 -23.85 -6.69 -0.28
CA VAL A 239 -23.48 -8.10 -0.09
C VAL A 239 -24.20 -8.70 1.12
N ALA A 240 -24.29 -7.98 2.24
CA ALA A 240 -24.83 -8.49 3.49
C ALA A 240 -26.35 -8.68 3.47
N VAL A 241 -27.11 -7.77 2.86
CA VAL A 241 -28.58 -7.81 2.86
C VAL A 241 -29.14 -9.09 2.21
N PRO A 242 -28.69 -9.52 1.02
CA PRO A 242 -29.11 -10.80 0.45
C PRO A 242 -28.78 -11.99 1.36
N ILE A 243 -27.58 -12.00 1.96
CA ILE A 243 -27.16 -13.07 2.89
C ILE A 243 -28.12 -13.14 4.08
N LEU A 244 -28.41 -12.00 4.70
CA LEU A 244 -29.32 -11.91 5.85
C LEU A 244 -30.73 -12.38 5.50
N LEU A 245 -31.28 -11.95 4.36
CA LEU A 245 -32.64 -12.28 3.97
C LEU A 245 -32.79 -13.77 3.61
N PHE A 246 -31.86 -14.33 2.85
CA PHE A 246 -31.98 -15.70 2.35
C PHE A 246 -31.47 -16.76 3.33
N MET A 247 -30.46 -16.45 4.15
CA MET A 247 -29.85 -17.43 5.06
C MET A 247 -30.34 -17.30 6.51
N ALA A 248 -30.68 -16.08 6.94
CA ALA A 248 -31.07 -15.79 8.32
C ALA A 248 -32.54 -15.33 8.44
N GLY A 249 -33.32 -15.36 7.35
CA GLY A 249 -34.71 -14.89 7.38
C GLY A 249 -34.87 -13.42 7.80
N GLY A 250 -33.80 -12.62 7.67
CA GLY A 250 -33.74 -11.22 8.07
C GLY A 250 -33.30 -10.95 9.52
N PHE A 251 -33.12 -11.97 10.35
CA PHE A 251 -32.70 -11.85 11.76
C PHE A 251 -31.58 -12.84 12.07
N SER A 252 -30.44 -12.33 12.52
CA SER A 252 -29.21 -13.13 12.69
C SER A 252 -28.84 -13.41 14.15
N GLY A 253 -29.67 -12.98 15.10
CA GLY A 253 -29.34 -13.01 16.53
C GLY A 253 -28.36 -11.92 16.96
N HIS A 254 -28.02 -10.99 16.06
CA HIS A 254 -27.06 -9.91 16.30
C HIS A 254 -27.76 -8.65 16.84
N GLY A 255 -27.01 -7.75 17.50
CA GLY A 255 -27.54 -6.51 18.09
C GLY A 255 -28.27 -5.59 17.10
N ALA A 256 -27.92 -5.63 15.81
CA ALA A 256 -28.62 -4.90 14.74
C ALA A 256 -30.08 -5.35 14.53
N ASP A 257 -30.46 -6.54 14.99
CA ASP A 257 -31.82 -7.06 14.88
C ASP A 257 -32.84 -6.17 15.62
N GLN A 258 -32.41 -5.44 16.66
CA GLN A 258 -33.23 -4.43 17.34
C GLN A 258 -33.56 -3.23 16.44
N VAL A 259 -32.60 -2.83 15.60
CA VAL A 259 -32.82 -1.77 14.59
C VAL A 259 -33.73 -2.30 13.48
N THR A 260 -33.55 -3.56 13.08
CA THR A 260 -34.39 -4.22 12.08
C THR A 260 -35.84 -4.35 12.55
N SER A 261 -36.07 -4.73 13.82
CA SER A 261 -37.43 -4.85 14.37
C SER A 261 -38.15 -3.49 14.45
N ALA A 262 -37.44 -2.44 14.88
CA ALA A 262 -37.98 -1.08 14.88
C ALA A 262 -38.32 -0.60 13.45
N ALA A 263 -37.44 -0.84 12.48
CA ALA A 263 -37.69 -0.51 11.08
C ALA A 263 -38.85 -1.32 10.49
N LEU A 264 -39.01 -2.59 10.89
CA LEU A 264 -40.09 -3.45 10.43
C LEU A 264 -41.46 -2.98 10.94
N ALA A 265 -41.52 -2.52 12.19
CA ALA A 265 -42.73 -1.95 12.78
C ALA A 265 -43.24 -0.71 12.02
N LEU A 266 -42.34 0.05 11.40
CA LEU A 266 -42.66 1.26 10.63
C LEU A 266 -42.93 0.98 9.14
N SER A 267 -42.15 0.09 8.54
CA SER A 267 -42.17 -0.14 7.09
C SER A 267 -43.11 -1.25 6.63
N HIS A 268 -43.50 -2.16 7.53
CA HIS A 268 -44.27 -3.37 7.22
C HIS A 268 -43.67 -4.25 6.10
N SER A 269 -42.39 -4.08 5.78
CA SER A 269 -41.69 -4.83 4.74
C SER A 269 -40.35 -5.30 5.27
N LEU A 270 -40.15 -6.62 5.33
CA LEU A 270 -38.92 -7.23 5.82
C LEU A 270 -37.70 -6.79 4.98
N TRP A 271 -37.86 -6.75 3.65
CA TRP A 271 -36.81 -6.30 2.74
C TRP A 271 -36.38 -4.86 3.03
N ALA A 272 -37.36 -3.96 3.22
CA ALA A 272 -37.07 -2.57 3.53
C ALA A 272 -36.42 -2.43 4.92
N ALA A 273 -36.95 -3.12 5.93
CA ALA A 273 -36.43 -3.10 7.29
C ALA A 273 -34.98 -3.58 7.39
N VAL A 274 -34.66 -4.74 6.82
CA VAL A 274 -33.30 -5.29 6.80
C VAL A 274 -32.37 -4.37 6.02
N THR A 275 -32.80 -3.83 4.88
CA THR A 275 -31.97 -2.93 4.09
C THR A 275 -31.63 -1.64 4.85
N VAL A 276 -32.63 -0.97 5.43
CA VAL A 276 -32.43 0.29 6.17
C VAL A 276 -31.57 0.04 7.41
N SER A 277 -31.89 -0.99 8.20
CA SER A 277 -31.13 -1.37 9.38
C SER A 277 -29.68 -1.69 9.04
N ASN A 278 -29.45 -2.53 8.03
CA ASN A 278 -28.10 -2.92 7.63
C ASN A 278 -27.30 -1.74 7.08
N VAL A 279 -27.89 -0.89 6.24
CA VAL A 279 -27.20 0.30 5.73
C VAL A 279 -26.83 1.26 6.86
N ALA A 280 -27.73 1.51 7.81
CA ALA A 280 -27.48 2.42 8.93
C ALA A 280 -26.38 1.89 9.88
N THR A 281 -26.46 0.62 10.25
CA THR A 281 -25.49 -0.04 11.13
C THR A 281 -24.14 -0.21 10.43
N SER A 282 -24.13 -0.60 9.15
CA SER A 282 -22.92 -0.70 8.32
C SER A 282 -22.26 0.67 8.11
N ALA A 283 -23.01 1.75 7.90
CA ALA A 283 -22.44 3.09 7.79
C ALA A 283 -21.69 3.48 9.07
N SER A 284 -22.33 3.28 10.23
CA SER A 284 -21.72 3.55 11.53
C SER A 284 -20.47 2.70 11.74
N ASP A 285 -20.57 1.41 11.46
CA ASP A 285 -19.49 0.45 11.60
C ASP A 285 -18.26 0.78 10.72
N LYS A 286 -18.48 1.09 9.43
CA LYS A 286 -17.39 1.34 8.48
C LYS A 286 -16.73 2.69 8.75
N LEU A 287 -17.49 3.68 9.22
CA LEU A 287 -16.92 4.94 9.71
C LEU A 287 -16.02 4.68 10.92
N ILE A 288 -16.50 3.96 11.93
CA ILE A 288 -15.69 3.63 13.12
C ILE A 288 -14.44 2.84 12.70
N ALA A 289 -14.60 1.74 11.98
CA ALA A 289 -13.52 0.86 11.56
C ALA A 289 -12.47 1.61 10.71
N GLY A 290 -12.91 2.39 9.74
CA GLY A 290 -12.03 3.18 8.88
C GLY A 290 -11.25 4.24 9.66
N PHE A 291 -11.91 5.02 10.53
CA PHE A 291 -11.24 6.07 11.29
C PHE A 291 -10.34 5.54 12.41
N VAL A 292 -10.70 4.42 13.04
CA VAL A 292 -9.79 3.71 13.97
C VAL A 292 -8.58 3.18 13.22
N ALA A 293 -8.76 2.56 12.05
CA ALA A 293 -7.64 2.13 11.22
C ALA A 293 -6.75 3.33 10.84
N LEU A 294 -7.35 4.47 10.48
CA LEU A 294 -6.62 5.68 10.14
C LEU A 294 -5.76 6.21 11.31
N THR A 295 -6.32 6.30 12.52
CA THR A 295 -5.55 6.76 13.69
C THR A 295 -4.39 5.83 14.02
N VAL A 296 -4.58 4.51 13.90
CA VAL A 296 -3.49 3.53 14.07
C VAL A 296 -2.41 3.71 13.01
N ILE A 297 -2.78 3.96 11.74
CA ILE A 297 -1.81 4.26 10.67
C ILE A 297 -1.04 5.54 10.99
N GLU A 298 -1.74 6.59 11.45
CA GLU A 298 -1.15 7.86 11.87
C GLU A 298 -0.30 7.77 13.15
N ALA A 299 -0.30 6.64 13.85
CA ALA A 299 0.63 6.35 14.94
C ALA A 299 1.89 5.58 14.50
N LEU A 300 1.92 4.94 13.32
CA LEU A 300 3.07 4.14 12.86
C LEU A 300 4.32 5.00 12.61
N PRO A 301 5.54 4.58 12.96
CA PRO A 301 6.76 5.34 12.64
C PRO A 301 6.90 5.59 11.13
N GLY A 302 7.38 6.78 10.71
CA GLY A 302 7.45 7.17 9.29
C GLY A 302 8.20 6.19 8.38
N ARG A 303 9.20 5.46 8.90
CA ARG A 303 9.91 4.38 8.19
C ARG A 303 8.98 3.24 7.76
N ARG A 304 7.89 3.01 8.49
CA ARG A 304 6.85 2.00 8.20
C ARG A 304 5.69 2.55 7.37
N ARG A 305 5.78 3.81 6.93
CA ARG A 305 4.83 4.45 6.00
C ARG A 305 5.43 4.73 4.63
N ALA A 306 6.72 4.45 4.45
CA ALA A 306 7.48 4.82 3.26
C ALA A 306 6.93 4.21 1.94
N TRP A 307 6.13 3.14 2.04
CA TRP A 307 5.48 2.47 0.91
C TRP A 307 3.99 2.81 0.75
N LEU A 308 3.41 3.63 1.64
CA LEU A 308 2.08 4.18 1.42
C LEU A 308 2.13 5.17 0.23
N PRO A 309 1.04 5.32 -0.53
CA PRO A 309 0.99 6.28 -1.63
C PRO A 309 1.48 7.66 -1.20
N ASP A 310 2.28 8.33 -2.04
CA ASP A 310 2.85 9.65 -1.74
C ASP A 310 1.78 10.69 -1.39
N ASP A 311 0.52 10.49 -1.76
CA ASP A 311 -0.60 11.39 -1.51
C ASP A 311 -1.40 11.05 -0.23
N TRP A 312 -1.01 10.02 0.54
CA TRP A 312 -1.64 9.65 1.81
C TRP A 312 -1.61 10.80 2.82
N LEU A 313 -2.78 11.18 3.35
CA LEU A 313 -3.05 12.22 4.37
C LEU A 313 -1.79 13.01 4.80
N ARG A 314 -1.27 13.84 3.91
CA ARG A 314 -0.22 14.79 4.28
C ARG A 314 -0.91 15.94 4.96
N ARG A 315 -0.60 16.16 6.24
CA ARG A 315 -0.81 17.46 6.87
C ARG A 315 -0.08 18.48 5.98
N ARG A 316 -0.85 19.36 5.35
CA ARG A 316 -0.31 20.58 4.78
C ARG A 316 -0.11 21.49 5.99
N ASP A 317 1.04 21.34 6.63
CA ASP A 317 1.59 22.39 7.47
C ASP A 317 2.20 23.46 6.56
#